data_AF-A0A1Y2LS45-F1
#
_entry.id   AF-A0A1Y2LS45-F1
#
_cell.length_a   1.000
_cell.length_b   1.000
_cell.length_c   1.000
_cell.angle_alpha   90.00
_cell.angle_beta   90.00
_cell.angle_gamma   90.00
#
_symmetry.space_group_name_H-M   'P 1'
#
loop_
_entity.id
_entity.type
_entity.pdbx_description
1 polymer ?
#
loop_
_entity_poly.entity_id
_entity_poly.type
_entity_poly.pdbx_seq_one_letter_code
_entity_poly.pdbx_strand_id
1 'polypeptide(L)'
;MPDFAGLTPDSSYKDGWEPKSGACAKARDTTIQAFVPKLSVARRTDEAYYWPFQYFHLTWEDGAAAFHEELIQTARLWTELGLTAPCPYPFPSSDEYAVQKKDCRQFEASHQLTDTMSKLLNTATDGWAPADDWEKLQIAHKELHESVVQKTYNTEDFDEYDPLQSEDDLREIWPFDLERDQLSEENKKKADVP
;
A
#
# COMPACT_ATOMS: atom_id res chain seq x y z
N MET A 1 -12.25 8.09 8.67
CA MET A 1 -11.74 6.92 7.94
C MET A 1 -10.70 7.44 6.98
N PRO A 2 -9.51 6.83 6.86
CA PRO A 2 -8.54 7.27 5.85
C PRO A 2 -9.18 7.09 4.48
N ASP A 3 -9.11 8.13 3.66
CA ASP A 3 -9.45 8.03 2.25
C ASP A 3 -8.24 7.37 1.58
N PHE A 4 -8.32 6.07 1.32
CA PHE A 4 -7.25 5.31 0.68
C PHE A 4 -7.01 5.77 -0.78
N ALA A 5 -7.92 6.58 -1.33
CA ALA A 5 -7.81 7.26 -2.61
C ALA A 5 -7.62 8.76 -2.46
N GLY A 6 -7.56 9.21 -1.21
CA GLY A 6 -7.45 10.59 -0.84
C GLY A 6 -6.10 11.09 -1.23
N LEU A 7 -6.10 12.13 -2.05
CA LEU A 7 -4.94 12.96 -2.24
C LEU A 7 -4.51 13.45 -0.86
N THR A 8 -3.43 12.90 -0.32
CA THR A 8 -2.70 13.54 0.76
C THR A 8 -2.30 14.93 0.24
N PRO A 9 -2.79 16.03 0.83
CA PRO A 9 -2.26 17.33 0.51
C PRO A 9 -0.89 17.38 1.17
N ASP A 10 0.13 16.98 0.42
CA ASP A 10 1.51 17.07 0.88
C ASP A 10 1.88 18.56 0.98
N SER A 11 1.76 19.10 2.19
CA SER A 11 1.87 20.54 2.44
C SER A 11 3.29 21.10 2.29
N SER A 12 4.27 20.28 1.89
CA SER A 12 5.68 20.69 1.88
C SER A 12 6.27 21.10 0.52
N TYR A 13 5.54 21.02 -0.59
CA TYR A 13 6.10 21.35 -1.90
C TYR A 13 5.77 22.77 -2.36
N LYS A 14 6.68 23.70 -2.06
CA LYS A 14 6.78 25.00 -2.75
C LYS A 14 7.64 24.85 -4.01
N ASP A 15 7.05 24.32 -5.06
CA ASP A 15 7.40 24.67 -6.44
C ASP A 15 6.25 24.24 -7.35
N GLY A 16 5.93 25.06 -8.36
CA GLY A 16 4.68 25.05 -9.13
C GLY A 16 4.44 23.86 -10.06
N TRP A 17 4.80 22.64 -9.66
CA TRP A 17 4.45 21.40 -10.33
C TRP A 17 3.37 20.69 -9.50
N GLU A 18 2.15 20.58 -10.03
CA GLU A 18 1.07 19.79 -9.41
C GLU A 18 1.61 18.37 -9.09
N PRO A 19 1.36 17.81 -7.89
CA PRO A 19 1.75 16.44 -7.57
C PRO A 19 1.30 15.52 -8.70
N LYS A 20 2.17 14.63 -9.18
CA LYS A 20 1.83 13.70 -10.29
C LYS A 20 0.50 12.97 -10.04
N SER A 21 0.15 12.71 -8.77
CA SER A 21 -1.13 12.14 -8.33
C SER A 21 -2.34 13.00 -8.71
N GLY A 22 -2.29 14.33 -8.55
CA GLY A 22 -3.37 15.26 -8.88
C GLY A 22 -3.58 15.39 -10.39
N ALA A 23 -2.50 15.47 -11.16
CA ALA A 23 -2.57 15.51 -12.62
C ALA A 23 -3.10 14.19 -13.20
N CYS A 24 -2.69 13.04 -12.64
CA CYS A 24 -3.18 11.72 -13.03
C CYS A 24 -4.66 11.51 -12.67
N ALA A 25 -5.11 11.94 -11.49
CA ALA A 25 -6.52 11.87 -11.09
C ALA A 25 -7.40 12.70 -12.03
N LYS A 26 -6.98 13.93 -12.33
CA LYS A 26 -7.68 14.83 -13.26
C LYS A 26 -7.69 14.29 -14.70
N ALA A 27 -6.57 13.73 -15.16
CA ALA A 27 -6.48 13.09 -16.47
C ALA A 27 -7.39 11.85 -16.55
N ARG A 28 -7.41 11.00 -15.50
CA ARG A 28 -8.30 9.84 -15.39
C ARG A 28 -9.76 10.27 -15.44
N ASP A 29 -10.16 11.28 -14.67
CA ASP A 29 -11.53 11.76 -14.65
C ASP A 29 -11.97 12.37 -15.98
N THR A 30 -11.11 13.19 -16.60
CA THR A 30 -11.37 13.77 -17.92
C THR A 30 -11.47 12.69 -19.00
N THR A 31 -10.60 11.68 -18.93
CA THR A 31 -10.58 10.55 -19.88
C THR A 31 -11.83 9.67 -19.71
N ILE A 32 -12.24 9.37 -18.48
CA ILE A 32 -13.47 8.61 -18.22
C ILE A 32 -14.70 9.39 -18.67
N GLN A 33 -14.73 10.72 -18.46
CA GLN A 33 -15.80 11.59 -18.98
C GLN A 33 -15.88 11.55 -20.51
N ALA A 34 -14.74 11.57 -21.20
CA ALA A 34 -14.68 11.64 -22.66
C ALA A 34 -14.93 10.27 -23.34
N PHE A 35 -14.32 9.20 -22.85
CA PHE A 35 -14.27 7.91 -23.54
C PHE A 35 -15.21 6.85 -22.96
N VAL A 36 -15.63 7.01 -21.70
CA VAL A 36 -16.52 6.05 -21.04
C VAL A 36 -17.69 6.80 -20.38
N PRO A 37 -18.49 7.56 -21.16
CA PRO A 37 -19.51 8.49 -20.62
C PRO A 37 -20.55 7.79 -19.74
N LYS A 38 -20.87 6.52 -20.00
CA LYS A 38 -21.76 5.71 -19.15
C LYS A 38 -21.16 5.46 -17.76
N LEU A 39 -19.86 5.14 -17.70
CA LEU A 39 -19.12 4.99 -16.44
C LEU A 39 -18.95 6.34 -15.75
N SER A 40 -18.75 7.43 -16.51
CA SER A 40 -18.70 8.78 -15.94
C SER A 40 -20.01 9.18 -15.25
N VAL A 41 -21.17 8.87 -15.84
CA VAL A 41 -22.47 9.13 -15.20
C VAL A 41 -22.62 8.28 -13.95
N ALA A 42 -22.22 7.01 -13.98
CA ALA A 42 -22.20 6.15 -12.80
C ALA A 42 -21.25 6.69 -11.70
N ARG A 43 -20.06 7.19 -12.03
CA ARG A 43 -19.12 7.79 -11.06
C ARG A 43 -19.57 9.13 -10.48
N ARG A 44 -20.56 9.80 -11.10
CA ARG A 44 -21.20 11.01 -10.53
C ARG A 44 -22.32 10.68 -9.53
N THR A 45 -22.66 9.40 -9.37
CA THR A 45 -23.49 8.95 -8.25
C THR A 45 -22.65 8.89 -6.97
N ASP A 46 -23.30 8.67 -5.82
CA ASP A 46 -22.64 8.60 -4.52
C ASP A 46 -21.38 7.70 -4.57
N GLU A 47 -20.31 8.15 -3.92
CA GLU A 47 -19.02 7.45 -3.89
C GLU A 47 -19.13 6.02 -3.35
N ALA A 48 -20.08 5.82 -2.45
CA ALA A 48 -20.42 4.52 -1.91
C ALA A 48 -20.92 3.51 -2.96
N TYR A 49 -21.41 3.93 -4.14
CA TYR A 49 -21.77 2.98 -5.22
C TYR A 49 -20.56 2.42 -5.97
N TYR A 50 -19.41 3.12 -5.95
CA TYR A 50 -18.25 2.71 -6.73
C TYR A 50 -17.02 2.31 -5.92
N TRP A 51 -17.03 2.53 -4.60
CA TRP A 51 -15.97 2.12 -3.68
C TRP A 51 -15.43 0.69 -3.90
N PRO A 52 -16.28 -0.36 -4.01
CA PRO A 52 -15.77 -1.71 -4.30
C PRO A 52 -14.98 -1.82 -5.62
N PHE A 53 -15.38 -1.05 -6.64
CA PHE A 53 -14.73 -1.10 -7.95
C PHE A 53 -13.43 -0.30 -8.00
N GLN A 54 -13.14 0.50 -6.95
CA GLN A 54 -11.95 1.33 -6.89
C GLN A 54 -10.69 0.51 -6.64
N TYR A 55 -10.74 -0.48 -5.76
CA TYR A 55 -9.58 -1.31 -5.38
C TYR A 55 -9.62 -2.73 -5.91
N PHE A 56 -10.71 -3.15 -6.57
CA PHE A 56 -10.83 -4.51 -7.11
C PHE A 56 -9.62 -4.92 -7.97
N HIS A 57 -9.04 -3.99 -8.73
CA HIS A 57 -7.90 -4.24 -9.62
C HIS A 57 -6.56 -4.45 -8.90
N LEU A 58 -6.45 -4.11 -7.62
CA LEU A 58 -5.23 -4.30 -6.82
C LEU A 58 -5.31 -5.53 -5.91
N THR A 59 -6.44 -6.25 -5.90
CA THR A 59 -6.68 -7.39 -5.00
C THR A 59 -5.74 -8.58 -5.20
N TRP A 60 -5.08 -8.67 -6.35
CA TRP A 60 -4.15 -9.76 -6.67
C TRP A 60 -2.72 -9.54 -6.13
N GLU A 61 -2.40 -8.31 -5.74
CA GLU A 61 -1.11 -7.92 -5.18
C GLU A 61 -1.30 -7.64 -3.70
N ASP A 62 -1.61 -6.40 -3.30
CA ASP A 62 -1.76 -6.02 -1.89
C ASP A 62 -3.15 -5.48 -1.53
N GLY A 63 -4.00 -5.19 -2.52
CA GLY A 63 -5.28 -4.48 -2.34
C GLY A 63 -6.41 -5.30 -1.74
N ALA A 64 -6.19 -6.55 -1.34
CA ALA A 64 -7.24 -7.42 -0.78
C ALA A 64 -7.82 -6.84 0.52
N ALA A 65 -6.95 -6.35 1.42
CA ALA A 65 -7.36 -5.72 2.67
C ALA A 65 -8.21 -4.47 2.40
N ALA A 66 -7.75 -3.57 1.53
CA ALA A 66 -8.50 -2.36 1.15
C ALA A 66 -9.85 -2.70 0.51
N PHE A 67 -9.88 -3.65 -0.42
CA PHE A 67 -11.12 -4.09 -1.07
C PHE A 67 -12.12 -4.70 -0.08
N HIS A 68 -11.63 -5.48 0.89
CA HIS A 68 -12.48 -6.05 1.92
C HIS A 68 -13.11 -4.97 2.82
N GLU A 69 -12.37 -3.92 3.17
CA GLU A 69 -12.94 -2.76 3.87
C GLU A 69 -14.04 -2.09 3.02
N GLU A 70 -13.82 -1.90 1.72
CA GLU A 70 -14.84 -1.31 0.85
C GLU A 70 -16.13 -2.15 0.77
N LEU A 71 -16.01 -3.48 0.78
CA LEU A 71 -17.18 -4.36 0.84
C LEU A 71 -17.96 -4.18 2.15
N ILE A 72 -17.25 -4.04 3.27
CA ILE A 72 -17.87 -3.79 4.58
C ILE A 72 -18.58 -2.43 4.60
N GLN A 73 -17.97 -1.38 4.04
CA GLN A 73 -18.58 -0.05 3.96
C GLN A 73 -19.79 -0.04 3.02
N THR A 74 -19.71 -0.75 1.89
CA THR A 74 -20.85 -0.93 0.98
C THR A 74 -21.99 -1.67 1.68
N ALA A 75 -21.69 -2.71 2.45
CA ALA A 75 -22.69 -3.43 3.23
C ALA A 75 -23.32 -2.56 4.33
N ARG A 76 -22.56 -1.65 4.96
CA ARG A 76 -23.08 -0.65 5.91
C ARG A 76 -24.11 0.27 5.27
N LEU A 77 -23.77 0.81 4.10
CA LEU A 77 -24.59 1.79 3.40
C LEU A 77 -25.66 1.16 2.51
N TRP A 78 -25.76 -0.17 2.48
CA TRP A 78 -26.61 -0.91 1.53
C TRP A 78 -28.05 -0.39 1.41
N THR A 79 -28.67 -0.08 2.56
CA THR A 79 -30.04 0.47 2.61
C THR A 79 -30.11 1.92 2.12
N GLU A 80 -29.10 2.74 2.47
CA GLU A 80 -28.99 4.15 2.05
C GLU A 80 -28.71 4.27 0.54
N LEU A 81 -28.02 3.27 -0.02
CA LEU A 81 -27.82 3.08 -1.46
C LEU A 81 -29.10 2.65 -2.21
N GLY A 82 -30.24 2.52 -1.52
CA GLY A 82 -31.52 2.19 -2.15
C GLY A 82 -31.56 0.82 -2.84
N LEU A 83 -30.65 -0.09 -2.49
CA LEU A 83 -30.56 -1.42 -3.08
C LEU A 83 -31.66 -2.32 -2.50
N THR A 84 -32.58 -2.77 -3.35
CA THR A 84 -33.80 -3.49 -2.93
C THR A 84 -33.57 -4.96 -2.59
N ALA A 85 -32.49 -5.55 -3.08
CA ALA A 85 -32.11 -6.92 -2.73
C ALA A 85 -31.41 -6.94 -1.36
N PRO A 86 -31.46 -8.05 -0.60
CA PRO A 86 -30.60 -8.21 0.58
C PRO A 86 -29.12 -8.08 0.19
N CYS A 87 -28.31 -7.47 1.07
CA CYS A 87 -26.87 -7.40 0.88
C CYS A 87 -26.29 -8.83 0.80
N PRO A 88 -25.56 -9.19 -0.28
CA PRO A 88 -24.97 -10.52 -0.42
C PRO A 88 -23.73 -10.69 0.49
N TYR A 89 -23.17 -9.60 0.98
CA TYR A 89 -22.00 -9.60 1.84
C TYR A 89 -22.45 -9.48 3.31
N PRO A 90 -22.24 -10.52 4.14
CA PRO A 90 -22.63 -10.50 5.54
C PRO A 90 -21.75 -9.52 6.32
N PHE A 91 -22.34 -8.85 7.30
CA PHE A 91 -21.58 -7.96 8.15
C PHE A 91 -20.62 -8.77 9.05
N PRO A 92 -19.34 -8.40 9.14
CA PRO A 92 -18.40 -9.11 10.00
C PRO A 92 -18.78 -8.96 11.47
N SER A 93 -18.49 -9.99 12.26
CA SER A 93 -18.52 -9.90 13.73
C SER A 93 -17.51 -8.85 14.23
N SER A 94 -17.62 -8.49 15.52
CA SER A 94 -16.69 -7.52 16.13
C SER A 94 -15.23 -7.99 16.04
N ASP A 95 -14.99 -9.29 16.20
CA ASP A 95 -13.65 -9.87 16.18
C ASP A 95 -13.09 -9.90 14.75
N GLU A 96 -13.89 -10.32 13.77
CA GLU A 96 -13.51 -10.27 12.34
C GLU A 96 -13.23 -8.84 11.88
N TYR A 97 -14.01 -7.86 12.36
CA TYR A 97 -13.76 -6.46 12.02
C TYR A 97 -12.49 -5.90 12.68
N ALA A 98 -12.09 -6.42 13.84
CA ALA A 98 -10.82 -6.05 14.46
C ALA A 98 -9.63 -6.59 13.66
N VAL A 99 -9.70 -7.83 13.18
CA VAL A 99 -8.70 -8.42 12.28
C VAL A 99 -8.61 -7.60 10.99
N GLN A 100 -9.75 -7.31 10.35
CA GLN A 100 -9.77 -6.50 9.14
C GLN A 100 -9.11 -5.12 9.31
N LYS A 101 -9.31 -4.46 10.46
CA LYS A 101 -8.62 -3.20 10.75
C LYS A 101 -7.11 -3.34 10.86
N LYS A 102 -6.63 -4.46 11.40
CA LYS A 102 -5.20 -4.76 11.47
C LYS A 102 -4.65 -4.93 10.05
N ASP A 103 -5.33 -5.72 9.22
CA ASP A 103 -4.92 -5.98 7.83
C ASP A 103 -4.85 -4.68 7.01
N CYS A 104 -5.84 -3.78 7.17
CA CYS A 104 -5.81 -2.46 6.53
C CYS A 104 -4.61 -1.59 6.96
N ARG A 105 -4.17 -1.69 8.23
CA ARG A 105 -3.01 -0.93 8.71
C ARG A 105 -1.71 -1.49 8.18
N GLN A 106 -1.57 -2.81 8.13
CA GLN A 106 -0.41 -3.46 7.52
C GLN A 106 -0.32 -3.08 6.04
N PHE A 107 -1.44 -3.10 5.32
CA PHE A 107 -1.52 -2.63 3.94
C PHE A 107 -1.07 -1.17 3.78
N GLU A 108 -1.57 -0.27 4.62
CA GLU A 108 -1.19 1.14 4.58
C GLU A 108 0.31 1.34 4.90
N ALA A 109 0.84 0.63 5.89
CA ALA A 109 2.24 0.69 6.25
C ALA A 109 3.15 0.16 5.13
N SER A 110 2.77 -0.94 4.46
CA SER A 110 3.49 -1.44 3.28
C SER A 110 3.55 -0.38 2.19
N HIS A 111 2.41 0.22 1.84
CA HIS A 111 2.37 1.27 0.82
C HIS A 111 3.21 2.50 1.18
N GLN A 112 3.15 2.96 2.43
CA GLN A 112 3.95 4.09 2.91
C GLN A 112 5.44 3.77 2.89
N LEU A 113 5.82 2.54 3.26
CA LEU A 113 7.18 2.05 3.19
C LEU A 113 7.69 2.03 1.74
N THR A 114 6.90 1.47 0.80
CA THR A 114 7.21 1.44 -0.64
C THR A 114 7.44 2.83 -1.21
N ASP A 115 6.53 3.77 -0.94
CA ASP A 115 6.65 5.16 -1.41
C ASP A 115 7.89 5.86 -0.84
N THR A 116 8.14 5.68 0.47
CA THR A 116 9.32 6.23 1.15
C THR A 116 10.61 5.67 0.55
N MET A 117 10.69 4.35 0.38
CA MET A 117 11.88 3.70 -0.19
C MET A 117 12.10 4.10 -1.64
N SER A 118 11.05 4.18 -2.45
CA SER A 118 11.14 4.61 -3.85
C SER A 118 11.71 6.02 -3.96
N LYS A 119 11.30 6.94 -3.07
CA LYS A 119 11.85 8.29 -2.98
C LYS A 119 13.32 8.30 -2.55
N LEU A 120 13.68 7.51 -1.54
CA LEU A 120 15.06 7.44 -1.02
C LEU A 120 16.04 6.82 -2.03
N LEU A 121 15.59 5.79 -2.74
CA LEU A 121 16.38 5.05 -3.72
C LEU A 121 16.30 5.68 -5.13
N ASN A 122 15.46 6.70 -5.30
CA ASN A 122 15.17 7.32 -6.59
C ASN A 122 14.75 6.29 -7.66
N THR A 123 13.92 5.33 -7.25
CA THR A 123 13.35 4.30 -8.12
C THR A 123 11.87 4.55 -8.34
N ALA A 124 11.30 3.87 -9.33
CA ALA A 124 9.86 3.77 -9.43
C ALA A 124 9.31 2.84 -8.33
N THR A 125 8.02 2.99 -8.01
CA THR A 125 7.33 2.20 -6.97
C THR A 125 7.17 0.73 -7.31
N ASP A 126 7.36 0.38 -8.57
CA ASP A 126 7.41 -1.00 -9.09
C ASP A 126 8.82 -1.61 -9.04
N GLY A 127 9.78 -0.93 -8.39
CA GLY A 127 11.14 -1.40 -8.18
C GLY A 127 12.04 -1.33 -9.43
N TRP A 128 11.54 -0.83 -10.56
CA TRP A 128 12.34 -0.73 -11.78
C TRP A 128 13.40 0.36 -11.70
N ALA A 129 14.61 0.00 -12.15
CA ALA A 129 15.76 0.89 -12.21
C ALA A 129 16.56 0.68 -13.52
N PRO A 130 17.27 1.72 -14.01
CA PRO A 130 18.20 1.58 -15.12
C PRO A 130 19.33 0.59 -14.82
N ALA A 131 19.73 -0.20 -15.81
CA ALA A 131 20.79 -1.21 -15.66
C ALA A 131 22.13 -0.59 -15.19
N ASP A 132 22.44 0.62 -15.65
CA ASP A 132 23.69 1.32 -15.32
C ASP A 132 23.80 1.71 -13.84
N ASP A 133 22.67 1.79 -13.13
CA ASP A 133 22.60 2.16 -11.72
C ASP A 133 22.26 0.98 -10.79
N TRP A 134 22.07 -0.23 -11.35
CA TRP A 134 21.62 -1.41 -10.62
C TRP A 134 22.53 -1.77 -9.43
N GLU A 135 23.85 -1.84 -9.64
CA GLU A 135 24.79 -2.20 -8.56
C GLU A 135 24.78 -1.18 -7.41
N LYS A 136 24.69 0.11 -7.72
CA LYS A 136 24.62 1.17 -6.72
C LYS A 136 23.31 1.11 -5.95
N LEU A 137 22.22 0.83 -6.65
CA LEU A 137 20.90 0.68 -6.07
C LEU A 137 20.86 -0.52 -5.12
N GLN A 138 21.46 -1.66 -5.47
CA GLN A 138 21.53 -2.82 -4.58
C GLN A 138 22.26 -2.50 -3.27
N ILE A 139 23.37 -1.77 -3.35
CA ILE A 139 24.11 -1.32 -2.16
C ILE A 139 23.24 -0.38 -1.30
N ALA A 140 22.64 0.65 -1.91
CA ALA A 140 21.79 1.60 -1.20
C ALA A 140 20.55 0.93 -0.58
N HIS A 141 19.95 -0.04 -1.27
CA HIS A 141 18.83 -0.83 -0.77
C HIS A 141 19.24 -1.65 0.46
N LYS A 142 20.41 -2.31 0.42
CA LYS A 142 20.93 -3.07 1.55
C LYS A 142 21.21 -2.18 2.77
N GLU A 143 21.89 -1.05 2.57
CA GLU A 143 22.17 -0.09 3.64
C GLU A 143 20.88 0.47 4.25
N LEU A 144 19.88 0.77 3.42
CA LEU A 144 18.58 1.24 3.87
C LEU A 144 17.85 0.16 4.68
N HIS A 145 17.82 -1.09 4.21
CA HIS A 145 17.24 -2.22 4.94
C HIS A 145 17.88 -2.40 6.31
N GLU A 146 19.22 -2.46 6.38
CA GLU A 146 19.95 -2.58 7.63
C GLU A 146 19.65 -1.41 8.59
N SER A 147 19.54 -0.18 8.06
CA SER A 147 19.19 0.99 8.87
C SER A 147 17.76 0.92 9.41
N VAL A 148 16.78 0.44 8.62
CA VAL A 148 15.39 0.33 9.05
C VAL A 148 15.26 -0.76 10.12
N VAL A 149 15.83 -1.94 9.86
CA VAL A 149 15.89 -3.05 10.82
C VAL A 149 16.48 -2.59 12.16
N GLN A 150 17.61 -1.88 12.14
CA GLN A 150 18.22 -1.33 13.37
C GLN A 150 17.31 -0.35 14.11
N LYS A 151 16.55 0.50 13.41
CA LYS A 151 15.63 1.45 14.05
C LYS A 151 14.44 0.74 14.69
N THR A 152 13.90 -0.28 14.04
CA THR A 152 12.81 -1.10 14.61
C THR A 152 13.24 -1.74 15.92
N TYR A 153 14.47 -2.26 16.02
CA TYR A 153 14.98 -2.85 17.28
C TYR A 153 15.24 -1.84 18.41
N ASN A 154 15.61 -0.61 18.08
CA ASN A 154 16.05 0.38 19.07
C ASN A 154 14.92 1.31 19.56
N THR A 155 13.68 1.09 19.09
CA THR A 155 12.53 1.89 19.50
C THR A 155 11.98 1.35 20.82
N GLU A 156 12.11 2.13 21.90
CA GLU A 156 11.57 1.80 23.23
C GLU A 156 10.05 2.09 23.36
N ASP A 157 9.46 2.75 22.35
CA ASP A 157 8.05 3.11 22.32
C ASP A 157 7.23 1.96 21.71
N PHE A 158 6.71 1.09 22.58
CA PHE A 158 5.71 0.09 22.19
C PHE A 158 4.36 0.77 21.95
N ASP A 159 3.93 0.84 20.70
CA ASP A 159 2.57 1.19 20.32
C ASP A 159 1.84 -0.06 19.83
N GLU A 160 0.84 -0.55 20.59
CA GLU A 160 -0.02 -1.70 20.24
C GLU A 160 -0.65 -1.57 18.83
N TYR A 161 -0.74 -0.35 18.32
CA TYR A 161 -1.33 -0.04 17.03
C TYR A 161 -0.34 0.12 15.88
N ASP A 162 0.97 0.09 16.15
CA ASP A 162 2.04 0.09 15.14
C ASP A 162 2.09 -1.27 14.43
N PRO A 163 1.97 -1.33 13.09
CA PRO A 163 2.13 -2.56 12.33
C PRO A 163 3.58 -3.07 12.25
N LEU A 164 4.58 -2.31 12.72
CA LEU A 164 6.02 -2.64 12.64
C LEU A 164 6.65 -2.91 14.01
N GLN A 165 6.17 -3.90 14.74
CA GLN A 165 6.66 -4.20 16.10
C GLN A 165 7.84 -5.18 16.14
N SER A 166 8.08 -5.92 15.06
CA SER A 166 9.12 -6.94 14.99
C SER A 166 9.80 -7.00 13.63
N GLU A 167 10.93 -7.72 13.57
CA GLU A 167 11.61 -8.04 12.31
C GLU A 167 10.72 -8.87 11.38
N ASP A 168 9.91 -9.77 11.93
CA ASP A 168 8.98 -10.59 11.15
C ASP A 168 7.89 -9.71 10.50
N ASP A 169 7.37 -8.71 11.23
CA ASP A 169 6.40 -7.75 10.68
C ASP A 169 7.03 -6.88 9.60
N LEU A 170 8.27 -6.40 9.82
CA LEU A 170 9.01 -5.62 8.83
C LEU A 170 9.26 -6.45 7.56
N ARG A 171 9.60 -7.73 7.72
CA ARG A 171 9.83 -8.65 6.60
C ARG A 171 8.53 -8.97 5.86
N GLU A 172 7.40 -9.03 6.55
CA GLU A 172 6.09 -9.25 5.94
C GLU A 172 5.68 -8.08 5.04
N ILE A 173 5.98 -6.83 5.44
CA ILE A 173 5.62 -5.65 4.68
C ILE A 173 6.74 -5.11 3.78
N TRP A 174 7.91 -5.77 3.74
CA TRP A 174 9.05 -5.28 3.00
C TRP A 174 8.79 -5.35 1.49
N PRO A 175 8.93 -4.23 0.75
CA PRO A 175 8.36 -4.13 -0.60
C PRO A 175 9.21 -4.71 -1.73
N PHE A 176 10.47 -5.06 -1.47
CA PHE A 176 11.40 -5.53 -2.49
C PHE A 176 12.04 -6.85 -2.11
N ASP A 177 12.42 -7.65 -3.11
CA ASP A 177 13.14 -8.89 -2.84
C ASP A 177 14.44 -8.62 -2.08
N LEU A 178 14.55 -9.21 -0.89
CA LEU A 178 15.82 -9.34 -0.20
C LEU A 178 16.57 -10.49 -0.86
N GLU A 179 17.81 -10.24 -1.32
CA GLU A 179 18.68 -11.31 -1.81
C GLU A 179 18.82 -12.38 -0.72
N ARG A 180 18.04 -13.47 -0.83
CA ARG A 180 18.34 -14.70 -0.14
C ARG A 180 19.61 -15.25 -0.78
N ASP A 181 20.60 -15.53 0.05
CA ASP A 181 21.85 -16.22 -0.29
C ASP A 181 23.08 -15.38 -0.67
N GLN A 182 23.47 -14.48 0.24
CA GLN A 182 24.90 -14.28 0.54
C GLN A 182 25.27 -14.67 1.98
N LEU A 183 24.31 -14.64 2.91
CA LEU A 183 24.50 -15.07 4.30
C LEU A 183 24.64 -16.60 4.46
N SER A 184 24.05 -17.42 3.57
CA SER A 184 24.14 -18.89 3.66
C SER A 184 25.48 -19.44 3.16
N GLU A 185 26.07 -18.81 2.13
CA GLU A 185 27.37 -19.18 1.56
C GLU A 185 28.56 -18.64 2.39
N GLU A 186 28.41 -17.47 3.01
CA GLU A 186 29.46 -16.92 3.88
C GLU A 186 29.55 -17.67 5.24
N ASN A 187 28.40 -18.15 5.75
CA ASN A 187 28.36 -19.02 6.92
C ASN A 187 28.85 -20.45 6.62
N LYS A 188 28.66 -20.97 5.40
CA LYS A 188 29.31 -22.22 4.94
C LYS A 188 30.82 -22.04 4.80
N LYS A 189 31.30 -20.95 4.21
CA LYS A 189 32.75 -20.68 4.08
C LYS A 189 33.47 -20.49 5.41
N LYS A 190 32.80 -19.97 6.45
CA LYS A 190 33.37 -19.89 7.81
C LYS A 190 33.39 -21.23 8.55
N ALA A 191 32.56 -22.19 8.17
CA ALA A 191 32.51 -23.52 8.78
C ALA A 191 33.51 -24.52 8.17
N ASP A 192 34.05 -24.23 6.99
CA ASP A 192 34.97 -25.12 6.24
C ASP A 192 36.44 -24.65 6.23
N VAL A 193 36.84 -23.74 7.13
CA VAL A 193 38.27 -23.43 7.35
C VAL A 193 38.80 -24.31 8.49
N PRO A 194 39.74 -25.25 8.23
CA PRO A 194 40.30 -26.14 9.24
C PRO A 194 41.22 -25.44 10.24
#